data_AF-A0A952SIF8-F1
#
_entry.id   AF-A0A952SIF8-F1
#
_cell.length_a   1.000
_cell.length_b   1.000
_cell.length_c   1.000
_cell.angle_alpha   90.00
_cell.angle_beta   90.00
_cell.angle_gamma   90.00
#
_symmetry.space_group_name_H-M   'P 1'
#
loop_
_entity.id
_entity.type
_entity.pdbx_description
1 polymer ?
#
loop_
_entity_poly.entity_id
_entity_poly.type
_entity_poly.pdbx_seq_one_letter_code
_entity_poly.pdbx_strand_id
1 'polypeptide(L)'
;QAQESRTHHEVQRPLLTPDECLRMPGPKKDAQGQIMEAGDMVIYVAGFPAIYGRQPLFFQDPIFAARAAIPPPAASDTLREPHVSHAVKIEL
;
A
#
# COMPACT_ATOMS: atom_id res chain seq x y z
N GLN A 1 -31.07 32.63 -36.82
CA GLN A 1 -29.90 32.42 -35.94
C GLN A 1 -30.43 31.79 -34.67
N ALA A 2 -30.00 30.59 -34.31
CA ALA A 2 -30.48 29.91 -33.10
C ALA A 2 -29.76 30.48 -31.88
N GLN A 3 -30.52 30.92 -30.87
CA GLN A 3 -29.99 31.39 -29.60
C GLN A 3 -29.83 30.18 -28.67
N GLU A 4 -28.59 29.87 -28.30
CA GLU A 4 -28.30 28.84 -27.30
C GLU A 4 -27.89 29.51 -25.99
N SER A 5 -28.62 29.23 -24.92
CA SER A 5 -28.26 29.63 -23.55
C SER A 5 -27.48 28.50 -22.90
N ARG A 6 -26.28 28.78 -22.38
CA ARG A 6 -25.48 27.85 -21.57
C ARG A 6 -25.37 28.39 -20.16
N THR A 7 -25.83 27.62 -19.17
CA THR A 7 -25.69 27.94 -17.75
C THR A 7 -24.62 27.06 -17.14
N HIS A 8 -23.64 27.66 -16.46
CA HIS A 8 -22.59 26.95 -15.74
C HIS A 8 -22.96 26.91 -14.25
N HIS A 9 -23.01 25.71 -13.69
CA HIS A 9 -23.18 25.50 -12.25
C HIS A 9 -21.91 24.87 -11.70
N GLU A 10 -21.34 25.49 -10.67
CA GLU A 10 -20.22 24.93 -9.93
C GLU A 10 -20.77 24.12 -8.75
N VAL A 11 -20.36 22.86 -8.66
CA VAL A 11 -20.78 21.94 -7.60
C VAL A 11 -19.53 21.32 -6.98
N GLN A 12 -19.42 21.42 -5.66
CA GLN A 12 -18.35 20.79 -4.92
C GLN A 12 -18.55 19.28 -4.93
N ARG A 13 -17.64 18.55 -5.57
CA ARG A 13 -17.62 17.09 -5.59
C ARG A 13 -16.39 16.60 -4.83
N PRO A 14 -16.51 15.58 -3.97
CA PRO A 14 -15.32 14.94 -3.41
C PRO A 14 -14.46 14.35 -4.54
N LEU A 15 -13.15 14.31 -4.32
CA LEU A 15 -12.21 13.76 -5.30
C LEU A 15 -12.50 12.29 -5.62
N LEU A 16 -12.86 11.51 -4.60
CA LEU A 16 -13.27 10.12 -4.71
C LEU A 16 -14.40 9.88 -3.71
N THR A 17 -15.50 9.30 -4.18
CA THR A 17 -16.60 8.86 -3.31
C THR A 17 -16.22 7.55 -2.62
N PRO A 18 -16.81 7.24 -1.45
CA PRO A 18 -16.55 5.97 -0.75
C PRO A 18 -16.81 4.74 -1.64
N ASP A 19 -17.85 4.82 -2.46
CA ASP A 19 -18.23 3.76 -3.38
C ASP A 19 -17.22 3.61 -4.53
N GLU A 20 -16.67 4.70 -5.06
CA GLU A 20 -15.56 4.64 -6.01
C GLU A 20 -14.30 4.00 -5.39
N CYS A 21 -13.97 4.31 -4.13
CA CYS A 21 -12.87 3.66 -3.40
C CYS A 21 -13.07 2.13 -3.29
N LEU A 22 -14.30 1.71 -2.95
CA LEU A 22 -14.61 0.30 -2.70
C LEU A 22 -14.64 -0.56 -3.97
N ARG A 23 -14.89 0.07 -5.12
CA ARG A 23 -14.88 -0.62 -6.42
C ARG A 23 -13.52 -0.66 -7.08
N MET A 24 -12.49 -0.11 -6.46
CA MET A 24 -11.14 -0.17 -7.02
C MET A 24 -10.69 -1.63 -7.13
N PRO A 25 -10.27 -2.09 -8.32
CA PRO A 25 -9.77 -3.44 -8.53
C PRO A 25 -8.61 -3.77 -7.60
N GLY A 26 -8.81 -4.76 -6.73
CA GLY A 26 -7.71 -5.33 -5.92
C GLY A 26 -6.76 -6.20 -6.75
N PRO A 27 -5.57 -6.52 -6.22
CA PRO A 27 -4.65 -7.45 -6.88
C PRO A 27 -5.28 -8.84 -6.98
N LYS A 28 -5.13 -9.50 -8.13
CA LYS A 28 -5.60 -10.88 -8.31
C LYS A 28 -4.56 -11.85 -7.80
N LYS A 29 -5.01 -12.89 -7.09
CA LYS A 29 -4.15 -13.90 -6.48
C LYS A 29 -4.45 -15.30 -7.03
N ASP A 30 -3.44 -16.16 -7.06
CA ASP A 30 -3.60 -17.59 -7.35
C ASP A 30 -4.16 -18.36 -6.14
N ALA A 31 -4.33 -19.68 -6.31
CA ALA A 31 -4.83 -20.57 -5.26
C ALA A 31 -3.89 -20.65 -4.03
N GLN A 32 -2.62 -20.29 -4.20
CA GLN A 32 -1.59 -20.27 -3.16
C GLN A 32 -1.46 -18.88 -2.51
N GLY A 33 -2.29 -17.92 -2.92
CA GLY A 33 -2.31 -16.55 -2.41
C GLY A 33 -1.22 -15.65 -2.99
N GLN A 34 -0.48 -16.08 -4.01
CA GLN A 34 0.52 -15.26 -4.70
C GLN A 34 -0.15 -14.28 -5.66
N ILE A 35 0.39 -13.06 -5.74
CA ILE A 35 -0.17 -12.00 -6.59
C ILE A 35 0.22 -12.26 -8.05
N MET A 36 -0.80 -12.45 -8.90
CA MET A 36 -0.65 -12.64 -10.35
C MET A 36 -0.82 -11.34 -11.13
N GLU A 37 -1.75 -10.48 -10.71
CA GLU A 37 -2.03 -9.20 -11.40
C GLU A 37 -2.05 -8.05 -10.40
N ALA A 38 -1.53 -6.90 -10.85
CA ALA A 38 -1.49 -5.68 -10.07
C ALA A 38 -2.90 -5.15 -9.77
N GLY A 39 -3.11 -4.71 -8.54
CA GLY A 39 -4.29 -3.95 -8.14
C GLY A 39 -4.12 -2.45 -8.40
N ASP A 40 -5.25 -1.75 -8.39
CA ASP A 40 -5.29 -0.29 -8.47
C ASP A 40 -5.12 0.32 -7.07
N MET A 41 -4.58 1.53 -7.01
CA MET A 41 -4.26 2.22 -5.76
C MET A 41 -4.51 3.72 -5.85
N VAL A 42 -4.81 4.33 -4.70
CA VAL A 42 -4.85 5.79 -4.54
C VAL A 42 -3.59 6.23 -3.82
N ILE A 43 -2.85 7.13 -4.45
CA ILE A 43 -1.58 7.63 -3.94
C ILE A 43 -1.81 9.04 -3.40
N TYR A 44 -1.45 9.25 -2.14
CA TYR A 44 -1.52 10.56 -1.49
C TYR A 44 -0.11 11.10 -1.27
N VAL A 45 0.17 12.29 -1.81
CA VAL A 45 1.44 13.00 -1.63
C VAL A 45 1.13 14.38 -1.06
N ALA A 46 1.95 14.82 -0.11
CA ALA A 46 1.77 16.12 0.55
C ALA A 46 1.77 17.26 -0.49
N GLY A 47 0.72 18.08 -0.47
CA GLY A 47 0.57 19.24 -1.36
C GLY A 47 0.04 18.92 -2.76
N PHE A 48 -0.30 17.66 -3.06
CA PHE A 48 -0.83 17.25 -4.35
C PHE A 48 -2.23 16.62 -4.21
N PRO A 49 -3.09 16.74 -5.24
CA PRO A 49 -4.31 15.94 -5.33
C PRO A 49 -4.00 14.45 -5.28
N ALA A 50 -4.96 13.63 -4.84
CA ALA A 50 -4.78 12.18 -4.88
C ALA A 50 -4.62 11.70 -6.32
N ILE A 51 -3.69 10.77 -6.52
CA ILE A 51 -3.32 10.23 -7.83
C ILE A 51 -3.83 8.79 -7.91
N TYR A 52 -4.51 8.47 -9.01
CA TYR A 52 -4.82 7.09 -9.32
C TYR A 52 -3.60 6.40 -9.92
N GLY A 53 -3.22 5.26 -9.34
CA GLY A 53 -2.07 4.49 -9.76
C GLY A 53 -2.37 2.98 -9.82
N ARG A 54 -1.40 2.23 -10.32
CA ARG A 54 -1.44 0.76 -10.37
C ARG A 54 -0.21 0.20 -9.67
N GLN A 55 -0.39 -0.87 -8.90
CA GLN A 55 0.66 -1.46 -8.08
C GLN A 55 1.84 -1.92 -8.94
N PRO A 56 3.07 -1.45 -8.67
CA PRO A 56 4.26 -2.02 -9.30
C PRO A 56 4.57 -3.38 -8.67
N LEU A 57 4.59 -4.44 -9.48
CA LEU A 57 4.96 -5.79 -9.04
C LEU A 57 6.45 -6.00 -9.28
N PHE A 58 7.27 -5.72 -8.26
CA PHE A 58 8.73 -5.76 -8.37
C PHE A 58 9.26 -7.12 -8.85
N PHE A 59 8.56 -8.21 -8.56
CA PHE A 59 8.94 -9.57 -8.94
C PHE A 59 8.57 -9.94 -10.39
N GLN A 60 7.71 -9.15 -11.05
CA GLN A 60 7.39 -9.33 -12.47
C GLN A 60 8.30 -8.50 -13.37
N ASP A 61 8.83 -7.39 -12.85
CA ASP A 61 9.81 -6.58 -13.57
C ASP A 61 11.22 -7.16 -13.34
N PRO A 62 11.97 -7.52 -14.39
CA PRO A 62 13.27 -8.18 -14.24
C PRO A 62 14.33 -7.27 -13.59
N ILE A 63 14.25 -5.95 -13.79
CA ILE A 63 15.19 -4.99 -13.22
C ILE A 63 14.91 -4.85 -11.72
N PHE A 64 13.64 -4.72 -11.34
CA PHE A 64 13.26 -4.62 -9.94
C PHE A 64 13.48 -5.93 -9.19
N ALA A 65 13.24 -7.08 -9.83
CA ALA A 65 13.53 -8.39 -9.26
C ALA A 65 15.03 -8.53 -8.97
N ALA A 66 15.89 -8.17 -9.92
CA ALA A 66 17.35 -8.20 -9.73
C ALA A 66 17.80 -7.28 -8.60
N ARG A 67 17.20 -6.08 -8.47
CA ARG A 67 17.49 -5.12 -7.39
C ARG A 67 16.99 -5.58 -6.03
N ALA A 68 15.89 -6.33 -5.99
CA ALA A 68 15.32 -6.85 -4.76
C ALA A 68 15.99 -8.15 -4.28
N ALA A 69 16.78 -8.82 -5.13
CA ALA A 69 17.50 -10.07 -4.82
C ALA A 69 18.73 -9.84 -3.92
N ILE A 70 18.58 -9.02 -2.88
CA ILE A 70 19.59 -8.78 -1.84
C ILE A 70 19.38 -9.84 -0.75
N PRO A 71 20.44 -10.57 -0.34
CA PRO A 71 20.30 -11.59 0.70
C PRO A 71 19.90 -10.95 2.04
N PRO A 72 19.14 -11.67 2.87
CA PRO A 72 18.84 -11.21 4.23
C PRO A 72 20.14 -11.03 5.04
N PRO A 73 20.14 -10.14 6.05
CA PRO A 73 21.29 -9.98 6.92
C PRO A 73 21.57 -11.28 7.69
N ALA A 74 22.86 -11.58 7.91
CA ALA A 74 23.28 -12.81 8.60
C ALA A 74 22.89 -12.86 10.09
N ALA A 75 22.75 -11.68 10.72
CA ALA A 75 22.32 -11.53 12.08
C ALA A 75 21.16 -10.52 12.15
N SER A 76 20.16 -10.83 12.99
CA SER A 76 19.09 -9.90 13.33
C SER A 76 19.52 -8.99 14.48
N ASP A 77 18.92 -7.81 14.58
CA ASP A 77 19.12 -6.93 15.72
C ASP A 77 18.49 -7.55 16.98
N THR A 78 19.16 -7.41 18.13
CA THR A 78 18.70 -7.99 19.40
C THR A 78 18.03 -6.92 20.25
N LEU A 79 16.70 -6.99 20.38
CA LEU A 79 15.94 -6.08 21.22
C LEU A 79 16.10 -6.43 22.72
N ARG A 80 17.19 -5.95 23.35
CA ARG A 80 17.55 -6.09 24.78
C ARG A 80 17.70 -7.54 25.25
N GLU A 81 18.72 -7.80 26.05
CA GLU A 81 18.86 -9.12 26.66
C GLU A 81 17.66 -9.42 27.59
N PRO A 82 17.14 -10.66 27.58
CA PRO A 82 16.06 -11.04 28.49
C PRO A 82 16.53 -10.83 29.92
N HIS A 83 15.78 -10.04 30.68
CA HIS A 83 16.06 -9.78 32.09
C HIS A 83 16.00 -11.10 32.86
N VAL A 84 17.17 -11.64 33.25
CA VAL A 84 17.26 -12.85 34.08
C VAL A 84 16.80 -12.49 35.50
N SER A 85 15.58 -12.88 35.87
CA SER A 85 15.11 -12.79 37.24
C SER A 85 15.98 -13.69 38.12
N HIS A 86 16.77 -13.08 39.00
CA HIS A 86 17.48 -13.84 40.02
C HIS A 86 16.45 -14.40 40.99
N ALA A 87 16.32 -15.73 41.05
CA ALA A 87 15.44 -16.39 41.99
C ALA A 87 15.91 -16.08 43.42
N VAL A 88 15.15 -15.26 44.13
CA VAL A 88 15.34 -15.03 45.56
C VAL A 88 14.90 -16.30 46.28
N LYS A 89 15.87 -17.04 46.85
CA LYS A 89 15.57 -18.18 47.74
C LYS A 89 14.98 -17.62 49.03
N ILE A 90 13.70 -17.86 49.26
CA ILE A 90 13.06 -17.69 50.57
C ILE A 90 13.22 -19.05 51.26
N GLU A 91 14.17 -19.15 52.20
CA GLU A 91 14.25 -20.27 53.12
C GLU A 91 13.28 -20.01 54.29
N LEU A 92 12.50 -21.05 54.63
CA LEU A 92 11.53 -21.09 55.73
C LEU A 92 12.23 -21.30 57.08
#